data_AF-A0A6I5X1L5-F1
#
_entry.id   AF-A0A6I5X1L5-F1
#
_cell.length_a   1.000
_cell.length_b   1.000
_cell.length_c   1.000
_cell.angle_alpha   90.00
_cell.angle_beta   90.00
_cell.angle_gamma   90.00
#
_symmetry.space_group_name_H-M   'P 1'
#
loop_
_entity.id
_entity.type
_entity.pdbx_description
1 polymer ?
#
loop_
_entity_poly.entity_id
_entity_poly.type
_entity_poly.pdbx_seq_one_letter_code
_entity_poly.pdbx_strand_id
1 'polypeptide(L)'
;MIDQIALNFAAIGQDNAVAATADHIVKFWDPRMKAALLAGGADALSPIARGAVATLAQSMKPPPQTRATVFNQAGEGGHSDAG
;
A
#
# COMPACT_ATOMS: atom_id res chain seq x y z
N MET A 1 11.69 10.19 5.00
CA MET A 1 10.67 9.64 5.92
C MET A 1 10.52 8.14 5.76
N ILE A 2 10.29 7.63 4.54
CA ILE A 2 10.12 6.20 4.27
C ILE A 2 11.24 5.31 4.85
N ASP A 3 12.51 5.75 4.82
CA ASP A 3 13.61 4.97 5.40
C ASP A 3 13.51 4.74 6.91
N GLN A 4 12.89 5.66 7.65
CA GLN A 4 12.69 5.49 9.09
C GLN A 4 11.59 4.46 9.38
N ILE A 5 10.56 4.42 8.55
CA ILE A 5 9.51 3.39 8.60
C ILE A 5 10.11 2.02 8.27
N ALA A 6 10.91 1.97 7.20
CA ALA A 6 11.63 0.76 6.79
C ALA A 6 12.57 0.24 7.89
N LEU A 7 13.31 1.15 8.55
CA LEU A 7 14.19 0.82 9.66
C LEU A 7 13.42 0.21 10.84
N ASN A 8 12.23 0.73 11.16
CA ASN A 8 11.38 0.18 12.23
C ASN A 8 10.97 -1.27 11.94
N PHE A 9 10.76 -1.62 10.67
CA PHE A 9 10.41 -2.99 10.28
C PHE A 9 11.63 -3.88 9.98
N ALA A 10 12.86 -3.38 10.03
CA ALA A 10 14.04 -4.18 9.68
C ALA A 10 14.18 -5.48 10.51
N ALA A 11 13.68 -5.48 11.75
CA ALA A 11 13.75 -6.63 12.65
C ALA A 11 12.91 -7.84 12.22
N ILE A 12 11.88 -7.66 11.37
CA ILE A 12 11.01 -8.76 10.90
C ILE A 12 11.53 -9.45 9.62
N GLY A 13 12.73 -9.08 9.17
CA GLY A 13 13.38 -9.63 7.98
C GLY A 13 13.03 -8.86 6.70
N GLN A 14 13.92 -8.93 5.70
CA GLN A 14 13.91 -8.08 4.51
C GLN A 14 12.55 -8.09 3.78
N ASP A 15 12.04 -9.26 3.39
CA ASP A 15 10.81 -9.37 2.59
C ASP A 15 9.57 -8.91 3.37
N ASN A 16 9.46 -9.32 4.64
CA ASN A 16 8.36 -8.89 5.50
C ASN A 16 8.41 -7.38 5.78
N ALA A 17 9.62 -6.82 5.95
CA ALA A 17 9.81 -5.39 6.16
C ALA A 17 9.40 -4.57 4.93
N VAL A 18 9.71 -5.07 3.73
CA VAL A 18 9.28 -4.47 2.46
C VAL A 18 7.75 -4.44 2.39
N ALA A 19 7.09 -5.59 2.65
CA ALA A 19 5.64 -5.69 2.62
C ALA A 19 4.97 -4.79 3.67
N ALA A 20 5.46 -4.80 4.90
CA ALA A 20 4.94 -3.97 5.99
C ALA A 20 5.13 -2.46 5.72
N THR A 21 6.27 -2.06 5.14
CA THR A 21 6.53 -0.67 4.76
C THR A 21 5.58 -0.21 3.65
N ALA A 22 5.36 -1.04 2.63
CA ALA A 22 4.42 -0.71 1.55
C ALA A 22 2.98 -0.59 2.08
N ASP A 23 2.53 -1.54 2.89
CA ASP A 23 1.21 -1.53 3.53
C ASP A 23 0.99 -0.27 4.38
N HIS A 24 1.98 0.10 5.21
CA HIS A 24 1.93 1.31 6.01
C HIS A 24 1.74 2.57 5.15
N ILE A 25 2.48 2.68 4.04
CA ILE A 25 2.35 3.82 3.12
C ILE A 25 0.96 3.84 2.49
N VAL A 26 0.42 2.70 2.04
CA VAL A 26 -0.93 2.65 1.44
C VAL A 26 -1.98 3.14 2.43
N LYS A 27 -1.91 2.67 3.69
CA LYS A 27 -2.89 2.96 4.74
C LYS A 27 -2.83 4.39 5.25
N PHE A 28 -1.62 4.94 5.44
CA PHE A 28 -1.45 6.19 6.19
C PHE A 28 -1.06 7.38 5.31
N TRP A 29 -0.65 7.18 4.06
CA TRP A 29 -0.27 8.29 3.18
C TRP A 29 -1.35 8.62 2.17
N ASP A 30 -1.57 9.91 1.97
CA ASP A 30 -2.49 10.43 0.97
C ASP A 30 -2.02 10.15 -0.47
N PRO A 31 -2.94 10.09 -1.45
CA PRO A 31 -2.62 9.83 -2.85
C PRO A 31 -1.52 10.74 -3.42
N ARG A 32 -1.51 12.03 -3.05
CA ARG A 32 -0.48 12.99 -3.52
C ARG A 32 0.92 12.66 -2.99
N MET A 33 1.03 12.22 -1.74
CA MET A 33 2.32 11.84 -1.16
C MET A 33 2.90 10.61 -1.86
N LYS A 34 2.04 9.62 -2.13
CA LYS A 34 2.42 8.40 -2.85
C LYS A 34 2.86 8.70 -4.29
N ALA A 35 2.14 9.59 -4.97
CA ALA A 35 2.54 10.06 -6.30
C ALA A 35 3.89 10.80 -6.29
N ALA A 36 4.13 11.67 -5.30
CA ALA A 36 5.41 12.36 -5.15
C ALA A 36 6.58 11.40 -4.88
N LEU A 37 6.35 10.36 -4.06
CA LEU A 37 7.32 9.31 -3.80
C LEU A 37 7.68 8.53 -5.07
N LEU A 38 6.68 8.17 -5.89
CA LEU A 38 6.90 7.47 -7.15
C LEU A 38 7.60 8.34 -8.21
N ALA A 39 7.32 9.64 -8.23
CA ALA A 39 7.94 10.58 -9.16
C ALA A 39 9.38 10.93 -8.78
N GLY A 40 9.70 10.98 -7.48
CA GLY A 40 11.03 11.33 -6.97
C GLY A 40 12.08 10.22 -7.12
N GLY A 41 11.66 9.00 -7.46
CA GLY A 41 12.55 7.85 -7.61
C GLY A 41 13.01 7.25 -6.26
N ALA A 42 13.52 6.01 -6.33
CA ALA A 42 13.91 5.21 -5.17
C ALA A 42 15.42 4.94 -5.09
N ASP A 43 16.23 5.67 -5.85
CA ASP A 43 17.65 5.35 -6.05
C ASP A 43 18.49 5.59 -4.78
N ALA A 44 18.19 6.65 -4.03
CA ALA A 44 18.86 6.96 -2.76
C ALA A 44 18.21 6.29 -1.53
N LEU A 45 17.20 5.43 -1.71
CA LEU A 45 16.49 4.78 -0.60
C LEU A 45 17.23 3.52 -0.13
N SER A 46 17.01 3.17 1.14
CA SER A 46 17.43 1.88 1.69
C SER A 46 16.83 0.70 0.89
N PRO A 47 17.45 -0.49 0.92
CA PRO A 47 16.95 -1.65 0.17
C PRO A 47 15.48 -2.00 0.48
N ILE A 48 15.08 -1.90 1.76
CA ILE A 48 13.69 -2.14 2.20
C ILE A 48 12.75 -1.08 1.62
N ALA A 49 13.09 0.20 1.75
CA ALA A 49 12.27 1.29 1.21
C ALA A 49 12.17 1.22 -0.32
N ARG A 50 13.26 0.89 -1.02
CA ARG A 50 13.25 0.69 -2.48
C ARG A 50 12.34 -0.45 -2.90
N GLY A 51 12.40 -1.58 -2.19
CA GLY A 51 11.47 -2.70 -2.40
C GLY A 51 10.01 -2.28 -2.19
N ALA A 52 9.73 -1.53 -1.13
CA ALA A 52 8.39 -1.04 -0.85
C ALA A 52 7.85 -0.11 -1.96
N VAL A 53 8.70 0.80 -2.47
CA VAL A 53 8.34 1.68 -3.61
C VAL A 53 8.07 0.85 -4.86
N ALA A 54 8.87 -0.18 -5.14
CA ALA A 54 8.64 -1.06 -6.28
C ALA A 54 7.30 -1.82 -6.16
N THR A 55 6.93 -2.27 -4.96
CA THR A 55 5.63 -2.88 -4.68
C THR A 55 4.49 -1.87 -4.91
N LEU A 56 4.62 -0.65 -4.38
CA LEU A 56 3.64 0.42 -4.58
C LEU A 56 3.45 0.76 -6.06
N ALA A 57 4.53 0.85 -6.83
CA ALA A 57 4.47 1.11 -8.27
C ALA A 57 3.71 0.02 -9.03
N GLN A 58 3.83 -1.24 -8.61
CA GLN A 58 3.09 -2.35 -9.19
C GLN A 58 1.61 -2.32 -8.80
N SER A 59 1.31 -2.05 -7.52
CA SER A 59 -0.07 -1.96 -7.03
C SER A 59 -0.83 -0.74 -7.55
N MET A 60 -0.13 0.36 -7.86
CA MET A 60 -0.71 1.60 -8.38
C MET A 60 -0.81 1.65 -9.91
N LYS A 61 -0.12 0.76 -10.63
CA LYS A 61 -0.45 0.55 -12.04
C LYS A 61 -1.90 0.06 -12.07
N PRO A 62 -2.83 0.82 -12.68
CA PRO A 62 -4.19 0.34 -12.76
C PRO A 62 -4.16 -1.01 -13.49
N PRO A 63 -4.82 -2.06 -12.97
CA PRO A 63 -5.11 -3.22 -13.80
C PRO A 63 -5.82 -2.71 -15.06
N PRO A 64 -5.62 -3.34 -16.25
CA PRO A 64 -6.35 -2.96 -17.45
C PRO A 64 -7.83 -2.88 -17.08
N GLN A 65 -8.37 -1.66 -17.12
CA GLN A 65 -9.66 -1.29 -16.56
C GLN A 65 -10.76 -1.95 -17.38
N THR A 66 -10.92 -3.25 -17.19
CA THR A 66 -12.02 -4.03 -17.73
C THR A 66 -12.91 -4.34 -16.55
N ARG A 67 -14.08 -3.70 -16.57
CA ARG A 67 -15.19 -3.75 -15.59
C ARG A 67 -15.03 -2.79 -14.41
N ALA A 68 -15.37 -1.54 -14.69
CA ALA A 68 -16.20 -0.66 -13.87
C ALA A 68 -16.32 -1.01 -12.37
N THR A 69 -15.91 -0.07 -11.53
CA THR A 69 -16.66 0.40 -10.35
C THR A 69 -17.65 -0.63 -9.79
N VAL A 70 -17.15 -1.66 -9.10
CA VAL A 70 -18.04 -2.44 -8.22
C VAL A 70 -18.20 -1.64 -6.94
N PHE A 71 -19.28 -0.88 -6.96
CA PHE A 71 -19.95 -0.24 -5.85
C PHE A 71 -19.83 -1.05 -4.55
N ASN A 72 -19.43 -0.38 -3.46
CA ASN A 72 -20.01 -0.52 -2.13
C ASN A 72 -20.97 -1.72 -1.96
N GLN A 73 -20.44 -2.93 -1.71
CA GLN A 73 -21.26 -4.09 -1.40
C GLN A 73 -21.07 -4.49 0.06
N ALA A 74 -22.07 -4.05 0.83
CA ALA A 74 -22.65 -4.66 2.02
C ALA A 74 -21.78 -4.79 3.28
N GLY A 75 -21.92 -3.77 4.13
CA GLY A 75 -21.87 -3.98 5.57
C GLY A 75 -22.99 -4.94 6.01
N GLU A 76 -22.56 -6.01 6.66
CA GLU A 76 -23.06 -6.58 7.91
C GLU A 76 -24.54 -6.33 8.30
N GLY A 77 -25.29 -7.44 8.40
CA GLY A 77 -25.99 -7.80 9.63
C GLY A 77 -27.31 -7.10 9.95
N GLY A 78 -28.41 -7.54 9.33
CA GLY A 78 -29.77 -7.28 9.78
C GLY A 78 -30.60 -8.55 9.77
N HIS A 79 -30.58 -9.30 10.88
CA HIS A 79 -31.42 -10.48 11.07
C HIS A 79 -32.90 -10.09 10.93
N SER A 80 -33.59 -10.73 9.98
CA SER A 80 -35.04 -10.75 9.90
C SER A 80 -35.54 -11.97 10.65
N ASP A 81 -36.35 -11.79 11.69
CA ASP A 81 -37.25 -12.82 12.21
C ASP A 81 -38.57 -12.15 12.63
N ALA A 82 -39.56 -12.28 11.76
CA ALA A 82 -40.96 -11.97 12.04
C ALA A 82 -41.75 -13.20 11.58
N GLY A 83 -42.26 -13.94 12.56
CA GLY A 83 -43.14 -15.09 12.41
C GLY A 83 -43.94 -15.28 13.69
#